data_AF-A0A4Q7J1K2-F1
#
_entry.id   AF-A0A4Q7J1K2-F1
#
_cell.length_a   1.000
_cell.length_b   1.000
_cell.length_c   1.000
_cell.angle_alpha   90.00
_cell.angle_beta   90.00
_cell.angle_gamma   90.00
#
_symmetry.space_group_name_H-M   'P 1'
#
loop_
_entity.id
_entity.type
_entity.pdbx_description
1 polymer ?
#
loop_
_entity_poly.entity_id
_entity_poly.type
_entity_poly.pdbx_seq_one_letter_code
_entity_poly.pdbx_strand_id
1 'polypeptide(L)'
;MADYDMAQRFARDTAHHQMTIAHDDGLYRHVQFRNPQRSWHYWFDLITVPGALIFQGDGESFVFRRVDDMFTFFRGGGYDGEPNLSYWAEKVTSDSRNIQRYSETKFVQTVREHLVESIRYRHVPPGTSRALIEYAADYDLTFEANAREMLETFSYKGFGFPDAWEFDFRTHYWWFEWACHAIVWGIGQYDGNPARPMPPAEETRPPEPIRPPRMVDVHLPAMANE
;
A
#
# COMPACT_ATOMS: atom_id res chain seq x y z
N MET A 1 -0.78 21.55 0.35
CA MET A 1 0.11 21.40 -0.84
C MET A 1 -0.68 20.63 -1.89
N ALA A 2 -0.52 20.99 -3.17
CA ALA A 2 -1.27 20.37 -4.27
C ALA A 2 -1.22 18.84 -4.19
N ASP A 3 -2.36 18.17 -4.41
CA ASP A 3 -2.46 16.76 -4.76
C ASP A 3 -1.51 16.55 -5.95
N TYR A 4 -0.29 16.12 -5.65
CA TYR A 4 0.69 15.82 -6.68
C TYR A 4 0.37 14.40 -7.11
N ASP A 5 -0.06 14.26 -8.36
CA ASP A 5 -0.20 12.96 -9.00
C ASP A 5 1.13 12.20 -8.86
N MET A 6 1.15 11.18 -8.00
CA MET A 6 2.35 10.43 -7.68
C MET A 6 2.92 9.74 -8.93
N ALA A 7 2.07 9.35 -9.89
CA ALA A 7 2.50 8.79 -11.16
C ALA A 7 3.30 9.81 -11.98
N GLN A 8 2.85 11.07 -12.05
CA GLN A 8 3.59 12.15 -12.73
C GLN A 8 4.93 12.44 -12.05
N ARG A 9 4.95 12.46 -10.71
CA ARG A 9 6.18 12.62 -9.96
C ARG A 9 7.15 11.49 -10.25
N PHE A 10 6.71 10.24 -10.14
CA PHE A 10 7.50 9.06 -10.43
C PHE A 10 8.08 9.12 -11.85
N ALA A 11 7.25 9.39 -12.85
CA ALA A 11 7.68 9.48 -14.25
C ALA A 11 8.76 10.54 -14.48
N ARG A 12 8.66 11.69 -13.82
CA ARG A 12 9.71 12.73 -13.85
C ARG A 12 10.99 12.25 -13.17
N ASP A 13 10.86 11.64 -11.99
CA ASP A 13 11.99 11.22 -11.16
C ASP A 13 12.78 10.05 -11.79
N THR A 14 12.12 9.21 -12.61
CA THR A 14 12.71 8.04 -13.29
C THR A 14 12.89 8.18 -14.81
N ALA A 15 12.70 9.38 -15.37
CA ALA A 15 12.72 9.64 -16.82
C ALA A 15 13.99 9.18 -17.57
N HIS A 16 15.11 9.01 -16.84
CA HIS A 16 16.41 8.60 -17.40
C HIS A 16 16.93 7.30 -16.78
N HIS A 17 16.10 6.57 -16.06
CA HIS A 17 16.50 5.31 -15.44
C HIS A 17 16.66 4.22 -16.50
N GLN A 18 17.69 3.41 -16.31
CA GLN A 18 17.97 2.22 -17.08
C GLN A 18 17.85 1.01 -16.18
N MET A 19 17.32 -0.08 -16.73
CA MET A 19 17.20 -1.36 -16.06
C MET A 19 18.41 -2.24 -16.34
N THR A 20 18.97 -2.83 -15.30
CA THR A 20 20.00 -3.87 -15.37
C THR A 20 19.53 -5.12 -14.64
N ILE A 21 19.63 -6.28 -15.29
CA ILE A 21 19.40 -7.58 -14.62
C ILE A 21 20.74 -8.00 -14.01
N ALA A 22 20.87 -7.88 -12.69
CA ALA A 22 22.07 -8.28 -11.96
C ALA A 22 22.09 -9.79 -11.70
N HIS A 23 20.91 -10.38 -11.48
CA HIS A 23 20.72 -11.82 -11.33
C HIS A 23 19.30 -12.22 -11.73
N ASP A 24 19.15 -13.38 -12.35
CA ASP A 24 17.85 -13.96 -12.69
C ASP A 24 17.96 -15.48 -12.82
N ASP A 25 17.42 -16.18 -11.83
CA ASP A 25 17.31 -17.63 -11.78
C ASP A 25 15.91 -18.01 -11.26
N GLY A 26 14.94 -18.05 -12.19
CA GLY A 26 13.57 -18.41 -11.88
C GLY A 26 12.90 -17.40 -10.95
N LEU A 27 12.70 -17.77 -9.68
CA LEU A 27 12.10 -16.90 -8.64
C LEU A 27 13.13 -16.05 -7.89
N TYR A 28 14.42 -16.29 -8.12
CA TYR A 28 15.51 -15.50 -7.55
C TYR A 28 15.95 -14.44 -8.54
N ARG A 29 15.45 -13.20 -8.37
CA ARG A 29 15.75 -12.10 -9.30
C ARG A 29 16.33 -10.92 -8.55
N HIS A 30 17.29 -10.24 -9.16
CA HIS A 30 17.79 -8.94 -8.74
C HIS A 30 17.84 -8.02 -9.96
N VAL A 31 16.90 -7.08 -10.00
CA VAL A 31 16.76 -6.11 -11.09
C VAL A 31 17.01 -4.72 -10.55
N GLN A 32 17.92 -3.98 -11.18
CA GLN A 32 18.39 -2.68 -10.72
C GLN A 32 17.91 -1.58 -11.65
N PHE A 33 17.51 -0.45 -11.09
CA PHE A 33 17.05 0.72 -11.84
C PHE A 33 17.84 1.95 -11.39
N ARG A 34 18.61 2.52 -12.32
CA ARG A 34 19.53 3.63 -12.05
C ARG A 34 19.52 4.63 -13.18
N ASN A 35 19.61 5.92 -12.87
CA ASN A 35 20.01 6.93 -13.85
C ASN A 35 21.54 6.89 -14.02
N PRO A 36 22.09 6.56 -15.20
CA PRO A 36 23.54 6.46 -15.40
C PRO A 36 24.30 7.78 -15.15
N GLN A 37 23.63 8.92 -15.31
CA GLN A 37 24.20 10.24 -15.10
C GLN A 37 24.05 10.71 -13.65
N ARG A 38 23.12 10.14 -12.89
CA ARG A 38 22.80 10.49 -11.49
C ARG A 38 22.43 9.24 -10.68
N SER A 39 23.37 8.32 -10.56
CA SER A 39 23.12 6.99 -9.99
C SER A 39 22.73 6.99 -8.51
N TRP A 40 22.96 8.09 -7.79
CA TRP A 40 22.62 8.26 -6.38
C TRP A 40 21.18 8.73 -6.13
N HIS A 41 20.46 9.17 -7.17
CA HIS A 41 19.17 9.85 -7.02
C HIS A 41 18.00 8.99 -7.51
N TYR A 42 17.02 8.76 -6.64
CA TYR A 42 15.82 7.96 -6.85
C TYR A 42 16.10 6.58 -7.44
N TRP A 43 17.22 5.98 -7.06
CA TRP A 43 17.52 4.63 -7.49
C TRP A 43 16.72 3.60 -6.71
N PHE A 44 16.43 2.47 -7.35
CA PHE A 44 15.81 1.35 -6.65
C PHE A 44 16.15 0.00 -7.28
N ASP A 45 16.03 -1.05 -6.47
CA ASP A 45 16.19 -2.45 -6.83
C ASP A 45 14.91 -3.21 -6.52
N LEU A 46 14.58 -4.16 -7.38
CA LEU A 46 13.58 -5.18 -7.15
C LEU A 46 14.31 -6.52 -6.96
N ILE A 47 14.25 -7.03 -5.74
CA ILE A 47 14.86 -8.32 -5.39
C ILE A 47 13.74 -9.28 -5.03
N THR A 48 13.71 -10.46 -5.66
CA THR A 48 12.72 -11.49 -5.37
C THR A 48 13.39 -12.78 -4.93
N VAL A 49 12.69 -13.46 -4.02
CA VAL A 49 12.89 -14.85 -3.61
C VAL A 49 11.51 -15.48 -3.49
N PRO A 50 11.38 -16.82 -3.43
CA PRO A 50 10.07 -17.45 -3.24
C PRO A 50 9.30 -16.83 -2.06
N GLY A 51 8.13 -16.26 -2.34
CA GLY A 51 7.25 -15.69 -1.33
C GLY A 51 7.54 -14.24 -0.93
N ALA A 52 8.58 -13.58 -1.45
CA ALA A 52 8.94 -12.22 -1.06
C ALA A 52 9.48 -11.34 -2.19
N LEU A 53 9.11 -10.05 -2.14
CA LEU A 53 9.72 -8.99 -2.92
C LEU A 53 10.30 -7.96 -1.95
N ILE A 54 11.58 -7.65 -2.14
CA ILE A 54 12.29 -6.59 -1.43
C ILE A 54 12.46 -5.44 -2.42
N PHE A 55 11.86 -4.31 -2.09
CA PHE A 55 12.13 -3.02 -2.70
C PHE A 55 13.18 -2.31 -1.85
N GLN A 56 14.27 -1.88 -2.46
CA GLN A 56 15.33 -1.10 -1.80
C GLN A 56 15.72 0.07 -2.70
N GLY A 57 16.02 1.23 -2.12
CA GLY A 57 16.45 2.42 -2.87
C GLY A 57 17.27 3.39 -2.02
N ASP A 58 17.36 4.63 -2.46
CA ASP A 58 17.91 5.74 -1.69
C ASP A 58 17.00 6.21 -0.54
N GLY A 59 15.73 5.79 -0.53
CA GLY A 59 14.80 5.95 0.58
C GLY A 59 14.56 4.67 1.40
N GLU A 60 13.42 4.61 2.08
CA GLU A 60 13.01 3.47 2.90
C GLU A 60 12.84 2.19 2.06
N SER A 61 13.20 1.04 2.62
CA SER A 61 13.05 -0.26 1.96
C SER A 61 11.78 -0.96 2.43
N PHE A 62 11.13 -1.67 1.51
CA PHE A 62 9.87 -2.38 1.78
C PHE A 62 10.00 -3.86 1.45
N VAL A 63 9.55 -4.72 2.37
CA VAL A 63 9.52 -6.17 2.16
C VAL A 63 8.08 -6.66 2.10
N PHE A 64 7.63 -7.06 0.91
CA PHE A 64 6.30 -7.59 0.67
C PHE A 64 6.31 -9.12 0.68
N ARG A 65 5.25 -9.75 1.22
CA ARG A 65 5.07 -11.21 1.19
C ARG A 65 3.65 -11.61 0.79
N ARG A 66 3.50 -12.55 -0.15
CA ARG A 66 2.18 -13.10 -0.50
C ARG A 66 2.21 -14.48 -1.17
N VAL A 67 2.72 -14.56 -2.40
CA VAL A 67 2.73 -15.76 -3.26
C VAL A 67 4.17 -16.05 -3.70
N ASP A 68 4.43 -17.26 -4.19
CA ASP A 68 5.79 -17.69 -4.55
C ASP A 68 6.45 -16.75 -5.57
N ASP A 69 5.77 -16.42 -6.67
CA ASP A 69 6.23 -15.42 -7.64
C ASP A 69 5.62 -14.04 -7.36
N MET A 70 6.37 -13.22 -6.61
CA MET A 70 5.90 -11.89 -6.26
C MET A 70 5.80 -10.93 -7.46
N PHE A 71 6.52 -11.16 -8.58
CA PHE A 71 6.27 -10.37 -9.80
C PHE A 71 4.85 -10.62 -10.31
N THR A 72 4.42 -11.88 -10.35
CA THR A 72 3.04 -12.24 -10.71
C THR A 72 2.01 -11.61 -9.79
N PHE A 73 2.26 -11.51 -8.49
CA PHE A 73 1.38 -10.80 -7.55
C PHE A 73 1.17 -9.33 -7.92
N PHE A 74 2.26 -8.60 -8.22
CA PHE A 74 2.18 -7.17 -8.55
C PHE A 74 1.65 -6.90 -9.96
N ARG A 75 1.84 -7.82 -10.92
CA ARG A 75 1.23 -7.73 -12.27
C ARG A 75 -0.29 -7.66 -12.21
N GLY A 76 -0.91 -8.50 -11.38
CA GLY A 76 -2.37 -8.60 -11.26
C GLY A 76 -3.00 -7.72 -10.18
N GLY A 77 -2.19 -6.89 -9.49
CA GLY A 77 -2.62 -6.21 -8.27
C GLY A 77 -3.22 -4.82 -8.47
N GLY A 78 -3.05 -4.19 -9.63
CA GLY A 78 -3.51 -2.84 -9.93
C GLY A 78 -4.73 -2.80 -10.87
N TYR A 79 -5.54 -1.74 -10.78
CA TYR A 79 -6.58 -1.44 -11.78
C TYR A 79 -6.00 -0.45 -12.80
N ASP A 80 -6.17 -0.70 -14.09
CA ASP A 80 -5.77 0.20 -15.19
C ASP A 80 -4.30 0.70 -15.16
N GLY A 81 -3.39 -0.09 -14.58
CA GLY A 81 -1.96 0.27 -14.47
C GLY A 81 -1.58 1.03 -13.19
N GLU A 82 -2.54 1.32 -12.32
CA GLU A 82 -2.31 2.01 -11.05
C GLU A 82 -2.07 1.05 -9.86
N PRO A 83 -1.15 1.36 -8.95
CA PRO A 83 -0.92 0.56 -7.74
C PRO A 83 -2.14 0.46 -6.82
N ASN A 84 -2.40 -0.73 -6.27
CA ASN A 84 -3.37 -0.90 -5.19
C ASN A 84 -2.71 -0.67 -3.82
N LEU A 85 -2.50 0.61 -3.50
CA LEU A 85 -1.75 1.07 -2.33
C LEU A 85 -2.25 0.44 -1.02
N SER A 86 -3.56 0.50 -0.76
CA SER A 86 -4.15 0.01 0.49
C SER A 86 -3.94 -1.50 0.66
N TYR A 87 -4.21 -2.28 -0.39
CA TYR A 87 -4.05 -3.74 -0.31
C TYR A 87 -2.58 -4.16 -0.23
N TRP A 88 -1.69 -3.46 -0.93
CA TRP A 88 -0.26 -3.77 -0.89
C TRP A 88 0.37 -3.35 0.44
N ALA A 89 -0.09 -2.27 1.07
CA ALA A 89 0.34 -1.85 2.40
C ALA A 89 0.12 -2.97 3.44
N GLU A 90 -1.01 -3.69 3.36
CA GLU A 90 -1.28 -4.87 4.21
C GLU A 90 -0.24 -6.00 4.04
N LYS A 91 0.45 -6.06 2.89
CA LYS A 91 1.40 -7.14 2.57
C LYS A 91 2.84 -6.78 2.91
N VAL A 92 3.08 -5.56 3.37
CA VAL A 92 4.40 -5.15 3.85
C VAL A 92 4.66 -5.77 5.23
N THR A 93 5.78 -6.46 5.35
CA THR A 93 6.24 -7.14 6.56
C THR A 93 7.43 -6.43 7.22
N SER A 94 8.07 -5.48 6.53
CA SER A 94 8.89 -4.43 7.16
C SER A 94 7.97 -3.45 7.90
N ASP A 95 8.48 -2.73 8.90
CA ASP A 95 7.69 -1.93 9.88
C ASP A 95 6.42 -1.26 9.31
N SER A 96 5.30 -1.99 9.38
CA SER A 96 4.06 -1.64 8.70
C SER A 96 3.38 -0.42 9.32
N ARG A 97 3.81 -0.02 10.53
CA ARG A 97 3.33 1.17 11.23
C ARG A 97 3.82 2.48 10.61
N ASN A 98 4.84 2.45 9.76
CA ASN A 98 5.43 3.64 9.13
C ASN A 98 4.89 3.95 7.72
N ILE A 99 4.05 3.06 7.17
CA ILE A 99 3.49 3.17 5.81
C ILE A 99 2.34 4.17 5.75
N GLN A 100 1.55 4.28 6.81
CA GLN A 100 0.50 5.27 6.93
C GLN A 100 0.93 6.33 7.95
N ARG A 101 1.06 7.56 7.49
CA ARG A 101 1.49 8.70 8.32
C ARG A 101 0.40 9.74 8.36
N TYR A 102 0.32 10.44 9.49
CA TYR A 102 -0.56 11.59 9.63
C TYR A 102 -0.40 12.55 8.45
N SER A 103 -1.53 13.02 7.93
CA SER A 103 -1.60 14.03 6.89
C SER A 103 -2.55 15.13 7.34
N GLU A 104 -1.98 16.32 7.56
CA GLU A 104 -2.77 17.53 7.82
C GLU A 104 -3.80 17.78 6.71
N THR A 105 -3.45 17.45 5.47
CA THR A 105 -4.39 17.57 4.34
C THR A 105 -5.56 16.60 4.48
N LYS A 106 -5.28 15.33 4.84
CA LYS A 106 -6.34 14.33 5.09
C LYS A 106 -7.19 14.72 6.28
N PHE A 107 -6.58 15.23 7.35
CA PHE A 107 -7.29 15.80 8.49
C PHE A 107 -8.29 16.89 8.07
N VAL A 108 -7.82 17.93 7.36
CA VAL A 108 -8.68 19.02 6.87
C VAL A 108 -9.81 18.49 5.98
N GLN A 109 -9.52 17.53 5.11
CA GLN A 109 -10.51 16.90 4.25
C GLN A 109 -11.57 16.15 5.05
N THR A 110 -11.17 15.27 5.98
CA THR A 110 -12.08 14.47 6.81
C THR A 110 -12.99 15.37 7.65
N VAL A 111 -12.44 16.42 8.26
CA VAL A 111 -13.21 17.40 9.04
C VAL A 111 -14.21 18.14 8.16
N ARG A 112 -13.81 18.53 6.95
CA ARG A 112 -14.69 19.19 5.98
C ARG A 112 -15.82 18.28 5.51
N GLU A 113 -15.52 17.03 5.18
CA GLU A 113 -16.51 16.03 4.76
C GLU A 113 -17.54 15.80 5.86
N HIS A 114 -17.08 15.60 7.09
CA HIS A 114 -17.96 15.45 8.25
C HIS A 114 -18.85 16.67 8.50
N LEU A 115 -18.31 17.90 8.34
CA LEU A 115 -19.12 19.12 8.43
C LEU A 115 -20.19 19.18 7.34
N VAL A 116 -19.85 18.83 6.10
CA VAL A 116 -20.80 18.81 4.98
C VAL A 116 -21.92 17.79 5.23
N GLU A 117 -21.59 16.61 5.73
CA GLU A 117 -22.58 15.59 6.10
C GLU A 117 -23.46 16.07 7.25
N SER A 118 -22.87 16.64 8.30
CA SER A 118 -23.60 17.18 9.46
C SER A 118 -24.55 18.32 9.07
N ILE A 119 -24.18 19.16 8.10
CA ILE A 119 -25.06 20.20 7.53
C ILE A 119 -26.26 19.55 6.83
N ARG A 120 -26.04 18.49 6.04
CA ARG A 120 -27.13 17.77 5.33
C ARG A 120 -28.17 17.22 6.30
N TYR A 121 -27.73 16.69 7.44
CA TYR A 121 -28.61 16.17 8.48
C TYR A 121 -29.15 17.25 9.45
N ARG A 122 -28.94 18.54 9.18
CA ARG A 122 -29.40 19.72 9.98
C ARG A 122 -28.92 19.76 11.44
N HIS A 123 -27.69 19.31 11.70
CA HIS A 123 -27.10 19.30 13.04
C HIS A 123 -26.01 20.36 13.24
N VAL A 124 -25.90 21.36 12.36
CA VAL A 124 -24.81 22.36 12.41
C VAL A 124 -25.36 23.78 12.65
N PRO A 125 -25.06 24.40 13.81
CA PRO A 125 -25.42 25.79 14.08
C PRO A 125 -24.83 26.79 13.06
N PRO A 126 -25.52 27.89 12.73
CA PRO A 126 -24.95 28.97 11.92
C PRO A 126 -23.68 29.54 12.55
N GLY A 127 -22.64 29.70 11.73
CA GLY A 127 -21.33 30.21 12.17
C GLY A 127 -20.32 29.13 12.58
N THR A 128 -20.71 27.85 12.63
CA THR A 128 -19.83 26.75 13.07
C THR A 128 -18.53 26.69 12.28
N SER A 129 -18.56 26.77 10.94
CA SER A 129 -17.35 26.71 10.13
C SER A 129 -16.37 27.84 10.45
N ARG A 130 -16.89 29.05 10.69
CA ARG A 130 -16.05 30.20 11.08
C ARG A 130 -15.45 30.00 12.46
N ALA A 131 -16.26 29.58 13.43
CA ALA A 131 -15.79 29.31 14.79
C ALA A 131 -14.73 28.20 14.80
N LEU A 132 -14.88 27.16 13.97
CA LEU A 132 -13.89 26.11 13.84
C LEU A 132 -12.57 26.62 13.25
N ILE A 133 -12.61 27.44 12.19
CA ILE A 133 -11.40 28.03 11.60
C ILE A 133 -10.68 28.93 12.60
N GLU A 134 -11.42 29.78 13.32
CA GLU A 134 -10.86 30.65 14.35
C GLU A 134 -10.24 29.85 15.49
N TYR A 135 -10.89 28.76 15.94
CA TYR A 135 -10.38 27.88 16.98
C TYR A 135 -9.14 27.07 16.53
N ALA A 136 -9.17 26.55 15.30
CA ALA A 136 -8.08 25.78 14.71
C ALA A 136 -6.78 26.59 14.58
N ALA A 137 -6.87 27.93 14.50
CA ALA A 137 -5.71 28.80 14.37
C ALA A 137 -4.78 28.80 15.59
N ASP A 138 -5.29 28.37 16.77
CA ASP A 138 -4.52 28.26 18.00
C ASP A 138 -3.74 26.92 18.12
N TYR A 139 -3.91 26.01 17.15
CA TYR A 139 -3.30 24.68 17.16
C TYR A 139 -2.24 24.53 16.07
N ASP A 140 -1.12 23.89 16.40
CA ASP A 140 -0.18 23.38 15.42
C ASP A 140 -0.67 22.04 14.87
N LEU A 141 -1.42 22.10 13.78
CA LEU A 141 -2.05 20.94 13.12
C LEU A 141 -1.07 20.07 12.32
N THR A 142 0.23 20.37 12.34
CA THR A 142 1.24 19.50 11.71
C THR A 142 1.45 18.19 12.46
N PHE A 143 1.03 18.12 13.74
CA PHE A 143 1.10 16.94 14.58
C PHE A 143 -0.29 16.34 14.85
N GLU A 144 -0.43 15.02 14.69
CA GLU A 144 -1.71 14.31 14.90
C GLU A 144 -2.28 14.52 16.30
N ALA A 145 -1.42 14.55 17.33
CA ALA A 145 -1.86 14.72 18.71
C ALA A 145 -2.63 16.03 18.91
N ASN A 146 -2.09 17.14 18.37
CA ASN A 146 -2.73 18.46 18.44
C ASN A 146 -4.02 18.51 17.62
N ALA A 147 -4.03 17.86 16.45
CA ALA A 147 -5.22 17.78 15.60
C ALA A 147 -6.36 16.99 16.28
N ARG A 148 -6.03 15.89 16.97
CA ARG A 148 -6.99 15.11 17.78
C ARG A 148 -7.49 15.91 18.97
N GLU A 149 -6.59 16.53 19.72
CA GLU A 149 -6.95 17.39 20.85
C GLU A 149 -7.90 18.50 20.40
N MET A 150 -7.60 19.19 19.30
CA MET A 150 -8.46 20.26 18.76
C MET A 150 -9.88 19.78 18.48
N LEU A 151 -10.08 18.61 17.87
CA LEU A 151 -11.42 18.07 17.60
C LEU A 151 -12.14 17.63 18.87
N GLU A 152 -11.42 17.03 19.82
CA GLU A 152 -11.98 16.57 21.09
C GLU A 152 -12.46 17.73 21.95
N THR A 153 -11.71 18.84 21.97
CA THR A 153 -12.03 20.02 22.80
C THR A 153 -12.92 21.04 22.10
N PHE A 154 -13.06 20.99 20.78
CA PHE A 154 -13.90 21.93 20.05
C PHE A 154 -15.37 21.78 20.41
N SER A 155 -15.99 22.89 20.81
CA SER A 155 -17.43 22.98 21.04
C SER A 155 -17.94 24.36 20.62
N TYR A 156 -18.99 24.38 19.81
CA TYR A 156 -19.66 25.59 19.39
C TYR A 156 -21.18 25.42 19.42
N LYS A 157 -21.85 26.09 20.36
CA LYS A 157 -23.33 26.05 20.51
C LYS A 157 -23.88 24.61 20.57
N GLY A 158 -23.18 23.72 21.28
CA GLY A 158 -23.56 22.31 21.42
C GLY A 158 -23.17 21.42 20.25
N PHE A 159 -22.56 21.96 19.19
CA PHE A 159 -21.91 21.18 18.14
C PHE A 159 -20.45 20.91 18.51
N GLY A 160 -20.00 19.68 18.27
CA GLY A 160 -18.63 19.22 18.44
C GLY A 160 -18.41 17.93 17.64
N PHE A 161 -17.32 17.21 17.90
CA PHE A 161 -16.98 15.97 17.20
C PHE A 161 -16.91 14.78 18.17
N PRO A 162 -18.07 14.27 18.68
CA PRO A 162 -18.08 13.20 19.68
C PRO A 162 -17.43 11.89 19.18
N ASP A 163 -17.46 11.66 17.87
CA ASP A 163 -16.89 10.48 17.21
C ASP A 163 -15.55 10.77 16.53
N ALA A 164 -14.85 11.85 16.91
CA ALA A 164 -13.55 12.22 16.34
C ALA A 164 -12.48 11.12 16.48
N TRP A 165 -12.63 10.25 17.48
CA TRP A 165 -11.76 9.10 17.69
C TRP A 165 -11.85 8.05 16.57
N GLU A 166 -12.97 8.02 15.82
CA GLU A 166 -13.15 7.13 14.65
C GLU A 166 -12.49 7.67 13.38
N PHE A 167 -12.10 8.95 13.36
CA PHE A 167 -11.54 9.57 12.16
C PHE A 167 -10.11 9.07 11.89
N ASP A 168 -9.86 8.65 10.64
CA ASP A 168 -8.52 8.35 10.14
C ASP A 168 -7.96 9.56 9.38
N PHE A 169 -6.85 10.07 9.88
CA PHE A 169 -6.11 11.21 9.32
C PHE A 169 -4.84 10.79 8.60
N ARG A 170 -4.61 9.48 8.46
CA ARG A 170 -3.37 8.98 7.87
C ARG A 170 -3.57 8.78 6.37
N THR A 171 -2.52 9.11 5.63
CA THR A 171 -2.40 8.76 4.22
C THR A 171 -1.17 7.89 4.04
N HIS A 172 -1.07 7.20 2.91
CA HIS A 172 0.14 6.48 2.58
C HIS A 172 1.32 7.44 2.51
N TYR A 173 2.43 7.04 3.11
CA TYR A 173 3.67 7.80 3.06
C TYR A 173 4.09 7.96 1.59
N TRP A 174 4.40 9.18 1.17
CA TRP A 174 4.67 9.50 -0.24
C TRP A 174 5.73 8.57 -0.87
N TRP A 175 6.72 8.12 -0.10
CA TRP A 175 7.75 7.20 -0.58
C TRP A 175 7.22 5.78 -0.80
N PHE A 176 6.27 5.33 0.03
CA PHE A 176 5.60 4.07 -0.19
C PHE A 176 4.78 4.10 -1.49
N GLU A 177 4.04 5.18 -1.73
CA GLU A 177 3.32 5.34 -3.00
C GLU A 177 4.30 5.33 -4.18
N TRP A 178 5.38 6.11 -4.08
CA TRP A 178 6.45 6.14 -5.08
C TRP A 178 7.04 4.74 -5.34
N ALA A 179 7.32 3.97 -4.29
CA ALA A 179 7.82 2.61 -4.39
C ALA A 179 6.83 1.66 -5.06
N CYS A 180 5.53 1.82 -4.82
CA CYS A 180 4.50 1.03 -5.47
C CYS A 180 4.46 1.31 -6.99
N HIS A 181 4.56 2.58 -7.42
CA HIS A 181 4.72 2.91 -8.84
C HIS A 181 6.02 2.34 -9.43
N ALA A 182 7.12 2.40 -8.66
CA ALA A 182 8.41 1.85 -9.06
C ALA A 182 8.38 0.33 -9.27
N ILE A 183 7.65 -0.41 -8.43
CA ILE A 183 7.44 -1.85 -8.58
C ILE A 183 6.68 -2.15 -9.87
N VAL A 184 5.55 -1.46 -10.12
CA VAL A 184 4.74 -1.66 -11.34
C VAL A 184 5.57 -1.37 -12.59
N TRP A 185 6.19 -0.19 -12.63
CA TRP A 185 6.99 0.22 -13.77
C TRP A 185 8.20 -0.70 -13.97
N GLY A 186 8.91 -1.05 -12.90
CA GLY A 186 10.09 -1.90 -12.96
C GLY A 186 9.78 -3.32 -13.44
N ILE A 187 8.67 -3.90 -13.00
CA ILE A 187 8.19 -5.19 -13.54
C ILE A 187 7.80 -5.05 -15.02
N GLY A 188 7.18 -3.94 -15.42
CA GLY A 188 6.90 -3.65 -16.83
C GLY A 188 8.16 -3.57 -17.70
N GLN A 189 9.21 -2.91 -17.23
CA GLN A 189 10.52 -2.87 -17.92
C GLN A 189 11.16 -4.26 -18.01
N TYR A 190 11.09 -5.02 -16.92
CA TYR A 190 11.58 -6.40 -16.89
C TYR A 190 10.83 -7.27 -17.89
N ASP A 191 9.50 -7.14 -17.93
CA ASP A 191 8.65 -7.96 -18.80
C ASP A 191 8.82 -7.63 -20.29
N GLY A 192 9.09 -6.37 -20.62
CA GLY A 192 9.39 -5.92 -21.96
C GLY A 192 10.82 -6.21 -22.44
N ASN A 193 11.72 -6.69 -21.57
CA ASN A 193 13.11 -6.91 -21.93
C ASN A 193 13.30 -8.28 -22.62
N PRO A 194 13.75 -8.32 -23.90
CA PRO A 194 13.98 -9.57 -24.62
C PRO A 194 15.15 -10.39 -24.07
N ALA A 195 16.05 -9.78 -23.28
CA ALA A 195 17.19 -10.46 -22.67
C ALA A 195 16.84 -11.19 -21.36
N ARG A 196 15.59 -11.10 -20.88
CA ARG A 196 15.19 -11.85 -19.69
C ARG A 196 15.25 -13.36 -19.98
N PRO A 197 15.75 -14.19 -19.04
CA PRO A 197 15.57 -15.63 -19.13
C PRO A 197 14.09 -15.94 -19.28
N MET A 198 13.72 -16.64 -20.36
CA MET A 198 12.37 -17.18 -20.44
C MET A 198 12.23 -18.26 -19.36
N PRO A 199 11.10 -18.33 -18.64
CA PRO A 199 10.85 -19.50 -17.82
C PRO A 199 11.01 -20.73 -18.72
N PRO A 200 11.63 -21.82 -18.21
CA PRO A 200 11.66 -23.07 -18.96
C PRO A 200 10.23 -23.38 -19.39
N ALA A 201 10.05 -23.68 -20.69
CA ALA A 201 8.75 -24.07 -21.22
C ALA A 201 8.14 -25.08 -20.24
N GLU A 202 6.95 -24.75 -19.73
CA GLU A 202 6.29 -25.53 -18.69
C GLU A 202 6.20 -26.97 -19.20
N GLU A 203 7.07 -27.84 -18.68
CA GLU A 203 7.05 -29.25 -19.01
C GLU A 203 5.73 -29.75 -18.44
N THR A 204 4.74 -29.95 -19.31
CA THR A 204 3.36 -30.27 -18.95
C THR A 204 3.38 -31.41 -17.95
N ARG A 205 3.22 -31.09 -16.68
CA ARG A 205 3.23 -32.08 -15.60
C ARG A 205 1.96 -32.92 -15.82
N PRO A 206 2.08 -34.25 -16.03
CA PRO A 206 0.89 -35.08 -16.19
C PRO A 206 -0.01 -34.89 -14.96
N PRO A 207 -1.34 -34.84 -15.14
CA PRO A 207 -2.26 -34.60 -14.04
C PRO A 207 -2.01 -35.61 -12.92
N GLU A 208 -1.93 -35.13 -11.68
CA GLU A 208 -1.74 -36.01 -10.53
C GLU A 208 -2.85 -37.08 -10.51
N PRO A 209 -2.50 -38.36 -10.29
CA PRO A 209 -3.50 -39.40 -10.20
C PRO A 209 -4.44 -39.10 -9.03
N ILE A 210 -5.74 -39.09 -9.33
CA ILE A 210 -6.81 -38.88 -8.36
C ILE A 210 -6.62 -39.87 -7.21
N ARG A 211 -6.28 -39.35 -6.01
CA ARG A 211 -6.17 -40.20 -4.82
C ARG A 211 -7.57 -40.71 -4.47
N PRO A 212 -7.77 -42.02 -4.28
CA PRO A 212 -9.06 -42.53 -3.84
C PRO A 212 -9.42 -41.95 -2.46
N PRO A 213 -10.71 -41.69 -2.19
CA PRO A 213 -11.15 -41.16 -0.91
C PRO A 213 -10.73 -42.10 0.22
N ARG A 214 -10.20 -41.53 1.31
CA ARG A 214 -9.88 -42.29 2.52
C ARG A 214 -11.16 -42.95 3.04
N MET A 215 -11.17 -44.29 3.09
CA MET A 215 -12.18 -45.03 3.84
C MET A 215 -12.08 -44.60 5.31
N VAL A 216 -13.17 -44.07 5.83
CA VAL A 216 -13.31 -43.81 7.26
C VAL A 216 -13.77 -45.13 7.88
N ASP A 217 -12.93 -45.75 8.70
CA ASP A 217 -13.31 -46.95 9.45
C ASP A 217 -14.43 -46.59 10.43
N VAL A 218 -15.66 -46.97 10.10
CA VAL A 218 -16.81 -46.84 11.00
C VAL A 218 -16.72 -47.97 12.03
N HIS A 219 -16.24 -47.63 13.23
CA HIS A 219 -16.27 -48.55 14.37
C HIS A 219 -17.71 -48.65 14.90
N LEU A 220 -18.40 -49.76 14.60
CA LEU A 220 -19.68 -50.09 15.25
C LEU A 220 -19.43 -50.62 16.67
N PRO A 221 -20.14 -50.11 17.70
CA PRO A 221 -20.01 -50.65 19.05
C PRO A 221 -20.66 -52.03 19.15
N ALA A 222 -19.98 -52.96 19.83
CA ALA A 222 -20.45 -54.31 20.10
C ALA A 222 -21.69 -54.27 21.03
N MET A 223 -22.76 -54.95 20.60
CA MET A 223 -23.94 -55.22 21.41
C MET A 223 -23.56 -56.20 22.53
N ALA A 224 -23.78 -55.79 23.78
CA ALA A 224 -23.68 -56.66 24.95
C ALA A 224 -24.85 -57.65 24.95
N ASN A 225 -24.54 -58.94 25.09
CA ASN A 225 -25.50 -59.97 25.49
C ASN A 225 -25.47 -60.06 27.02
N GLU A 226 -26.57 -59.71 27.67
CA GLU A 226 -27.22 -60.43 28.77
C GLU A 226 -28.60 -59.84 29.06
#